data_AF-A0A6F8T4Z9-F1
#
_entry.id   AF-A0A6F8T4Z9-F1
#
_cell.length_a   1.000
_cell.length_b   1.000
_cell.length_c   1.000
_cell.angle_alpha   90.00
_cell.angle_beta   90.00
_cell.angle_gamma   90.00
#
_symmetry.space_group_name_H-M   'P 1'
#
loop_
_entity.id
_entity.type
_entity.pdbx_description
1 polymer ?
#
loop_
_entity_poly.entity_id
_entity_poly.type
_entity_poly.pdbx_seq_one_letter_code
_entity_poly.pdbx_strand_id
1 'polypeptide(L)'
;MLKNVVAQFISSFQYLDSKGNRKALWYEFWYSDVTKERFTNTTLTKKIEQAAQECCNKLNALSTQYAEESFALHQEEFFNIIITALSTVQILRFDSGTIKTENYQQGQHHILKRSLHPKQEGLFETMLINGLTSVLKKYPALSPALEQKILIIKEARPEPFTLLLETMKIHQYGKFFSVDGEPKTINDVPQTVHEKLFSNNI
;
A
#
# COMPACT_ATOMS: atom_id res chain seq x y z
N MET A 1 -9.50 -16.50 -22.08
CA MET A 1 -8.76 -17.48 -21.27
C MET A 1 -7.99 -16.75 -20.18
N LEU A 2 -8.14 -17.20 -18.93
CA LEU A 2 -7.50 -16.65 -17.73
C LEU A 2 -5.98 -16.53 -17.90
N LYS A 3 -5.33 -17.55 -18.44
CA LYS A 3 -3.89 -17.58 -18.70
C LYS A 3 -3.39 -16.36 -19.49
N ASN A 4 -4.12 -15.93 -20.51
CA ASN A 4 -3.71 -14.80 -21.34
C ASN A 4 -3.85 -13.45 -20.61
N VAL A 5 -4.87 -13.33 -19.75
CA VAL A 5 -5.08 -12.14 -18.92
C VAL A 5 -3.97 -12.02 -17.89
N VAL A 6 -3.65 -13.11 -17.19
CA VAL A 6 -2.56 -13.17 -16.20
C VAL A 6 -1.21 -12.88 -16.86
N ALA A 7 -0.91 -13.50 -18.00
CA ALA A 7 0.33 -13.24 -18.72
C ALA A 7 0.45 -11.77 -19.16
N GLN A 8 -0.65 -11.16 -19.63
CA GLN A 8 -0.67 -9.74 -19.99
C GLN A 8 -0.40 -8.85 -18.77
N PHE A 9 -1.02 -9.16 -17.63
CA PHE A 9 -0.77 -8.44 -16.38
C PHE A 9 0.70 -8.55 -15.97
N ILE A 10 1.24 -9.77 -15.83
CA ILE A 10 2.60 -10.02 -15.34
C ILE A 10 3.65 -9.36 -16.25
N SER A 11 3.48 -9.48 -17.56
CA SER A 11 4.39 -8.88 -18.54
C SER A 11 4.46 -7.35 -18.47
N SER A 12 3.45 -6.70 -17.88
CA SER A 12 3.38 -5.23 -17.76
C SER A 12 3.56 -4.73 -16.33
N PHE A 13 3.31 -5.56 -15.32
CA PHE A 13 3.60 -5.26 -13.92
C PHE A 13 5.09 -4.99 -13.73
N GLN A 14 5.96 -5.89 -14.18
CA GLN A 14 7.42 -5.68 -14.26
C GLN A 14 8.10 -5.01 -13.05
N TYR A 15 7.58 -5.18 -11.83
CA TYR A 15 8.21 -4.62 -10.64
C TYR A 15 9.59 -5.25 -10.36
N LEU A 16 9.72 -6.54 -10.66
CA LEU A 16 10.95 -7.31 -10.47
C LEU A 16 11.72 -7.50 -11.79
N ASP A 17 13.04 -7.59 -11.67
CA ASP A 17 13.97 -8.03 -12.71
C ASP A 17 14.05 -9.57 -12.76
N SER A 18 14.87 -10.11 -13.67
CA SER A 18 15.07 -11.56 -13.82
C SER A 18 15.76 -12.21 -12.63
N LYS A 19 16.34 -11.43 -11.71
CA LYS A 19 17.01 -11.88 -10.49
C LYS A 19 16.11 -11.73 -9.25
N GLY A 20 14.86 -11.31 -9.42
CA GLY A 20 13.91 -11.11 -8.32
C GLY A 20 14.15 -9.82 -7.51
N ASN A 21 14.94 -8.88 -8.03
CA ASN A 21 15.14 -7.57 -7.41
C ASN A 21 14.23 -6.53 -8.06
N ARG A 22 13.90 -5.46 -7.36
CA ARG A 22 13.13 -4.34 -7.92
C ARG A 22 13.84 -3.77 -9.15
N LYS A 23 13.12 -3.61 -10.27
CA LYS A 23 13.65 -2.99 -11.48
C LYS A 23 14.19 -1.58 -11.16
N ALA A 24 15.49 -1.43 -11.38
CA ALA A 24 16.21 -0.19 -11.18
C ALA A 24 15.91 0.78 -12.33
N LEU A 25 14.89 1.63 -12.21
CA LEU A 25 14.78 2.79 -13.11
C LEU A 25 15.76 3.92 -12.70
N TRP A 26 16.27 3.90 -11.46
CA TRP A 26 17.04 5.01 -10.88
C TRP A 26 18.22 4.58 -9.96
N TYR A 27 18.43 3.27 -9.72
CA TYR A 27 19.52 2.82 -8.82
C TYR A 27 20.92 2.93 -9.41
N GLU A 28 21.05 3.16 -10.72
CA GLU A 28 22.34 3.37 -11.36
C GLU A 28 23.03 4.67 -10.91
N PHE A 29 22.30 5.59 -10.24
CA PHE A 29 22.87 6.83 -9.70
C PHE A 29 23.58 6.69 -8.35
N TRP A 30 23.43 5.58 -7.64
CA TRP A 30 24.10 5.41 -6.35
C TRP A 30 25.52 4.88 -6.58
N TYR A 31 26.45 5.81 -6.71
CA TYR A 31 27.89 5.59 -6.89
C TYR A 31 28.56 4.70 -5.80
N SER A 32 27.85 4.29 -4.74
CA SER A 32 28.36 3.38 -3.70
C SER A 32 27.22 2.68 -2.93
N ASP A 33 27.52 1.51 -2.33
CA ASP A 33 26.56 0.80 -1.46
C ASP A 33 26.14 1.65 -0.23
N VAL A 34 27.03 2.52 0.25
CA VAL A 34 26.77 3.42 1.40
C VAL A 34 25.67 4.43 1.07
N THR A 35 25.69 5.03 -0.12
CA THR A 35 24.63 5.95 -0.54
C THR A 35 23.33 5.21 -0.82
N LYS A 36 23.38 3.98 -1.36
CA LYS A 36 22.21 3.14 -1.52
C LYS A 36 21.51 2.86 -0.19
N GLU A 37 22.24 2.49 0.85
CA GLU A 37 21.68 2.26 2.21
C GLU A 37 21.15 3.54 2.86
N ARG A 38 21.79 4.69 2.63
CA ARG A 38 21.37 5.96 3.24
C ARG A 38 20.09 6.53 2.64
N PHE A 39 19.84 6.28 1.36
CA PHE A 39 18.70 6.81 0.63
C PHE A 39 17.61 5.78 0.32
N THR A 40 17.88 4.50 0.61
CA THR A 40 16.91 3.42 0.47
C THR A 40 16.76 2.68 1.79
N ASN A 41 15.53 2.57 2.27
CA ASN A 41 15.21 1.58 3.28
C ASN A 41 15.30 0.19 2.62
N THR A 42 16.49 -0.43 2.70
CA THR A 42 16.82 -1.72 2.07
C THR A 42 15.94 -2.83 2.63
N THR A 43 15.65 -2.81 3.93
CA THR A 43 14.74 -3.76 4.59
C THR A 43 13.33 -3.65 4.02
N LEU A 44 12.75 -2.45 3.96
CA LEU A 44 11.44 -2.22 3.36
C LEU A 44 11.42 -2.67 1.89
N THR A 45 12.45 -2.33 1.14
CA THR A 45 12.54 -2.70 -0.29
C THR A 45 12.52 -4.22 -0.48
N LYS A 46 13.32 -4.97 0.29
CA LYS A 46 13.33 -6.44 0.24
C LYS A 46 11.97 -7.04 0.60
N LYS A 47 11.29 -6.50 1.62
CA LYS A 47 9.95 -6.98 1.99
C LYS A 47 8.90 -6.70 0.88
N ILE A 48 9.00 -5.56 0.19
CA ILE A 48 8.12 -5.27 -0.96
C ILE A 48 8.46 -6.19 -2.15
N GLU A 49 9.74 -6.50 -2.40
CA GLU A 49 10.15 -7.46 -3.42
C GLU A 49 9.57 -8.85 -3.16
N GLN A 50 9.58 -9.30 -1.91
CA GLN A 50 8.94 -10.55 -1.49
C GLN A 50 7.42 -10.53 -1.77
N ALA A 51 6.72 -9.46 -1.38
CA ALA A 51 5.29 -9.31 -1.66
C ALA A 51 4.98 -9.32 -3.17
N ALA A 52 5.83 -8.69 -3.98
CA ALA A 52 5.71 -8.71 -5.43
C ALA A 52 5.92 -10.11 -6.01
N GLN A 53 6.92 -10.84 -5.52
CA GLN A 53 7.21 -12.21 -5.95
C GLN A 53 6.05 -13.15 -5.59
N GLU A 54 5.52 -13.05 -4.37
CA GLU A 54 4.36 -13.83 -3.93
C GLU A 54 3.12 -13.55 -4.77
N CYS A 55 2.87 -12.28 -5.12
CA CYS A 55 1.80 -11.89 -6.03
C CYS A 55 1.94 -12.60 -7.38
N CYS A 56 3.12 -12.50 -8.01
CA CYS A 56 3.38 -13.17 -9.29
C CYS A 56 3.25 -14.70 -9.19
N ASN A 57 3.73 -15.31 -8.09
CA ASN A 57 3.62 -16.75 -7.88
C ASN A 57 2.15 -17.20 -7.76
N LYS A 58 1.33 -16.49 -6.98
CA LYS A 58 -0.10 -16.78 -6.81
C LYS A 58 -0.86 -16.61 -8.13
N LEU A 59 -0.55 -15.57 -8.91
CA LEU A 59 -1.14 -15.35 -10.23
C LEU A 59 -0.74 -16.47 -11.21
N ASN A 60 0.53 -16.86 -11.23
CA ASN A 60 1.00 -17.97 -12.06
C ASN A 60 0.31 -19.30 -11.67
N ALA A 61 0.18 -19.57 -10.37
CA ALA A 61 -0.55 -20.74 -9.88
C ALA A 61 -2.01 -20.73 -10.35
N LEU A 62 -2.71 -19.60 -10.18
CA LEU A 62 -4.08 -19.40 -10.65
C LEU A 62 -4.20 -19.69 -12.16
N SER A 63 -3.30 -19.12 -12.97
CA SER A 63 -3.28 -19.34 -14.42
C SER A 63 -2.90 -20.76 -14.85
N THR A 64 -2.18 -21.51 -14.01
CA THR A 64 -1.80 -22.90 -14.31
C THR A 64 -2.94 -23.84 -13.97
N GLN A 65 -3.61 -23.60 -12.84
CA GLN A 65 -4.71 -24.42 -12.36
C GLN A 65 -5.95 -24.31 -13.26
N TYR A 66 -6.28 -23.10 -13.74
CA TYR A 66 -7.48 -22.83 -14.53
C TYR A 66 -7.15 -22.24 -15.91
N ALA A 67 -6.11 -22.77 -16.57
CA ALA A 67 -5.51 -22.19 -17.78
C ALA A 67 -6.50 -21.92 -18.92
N GLU A 68 -7.36 -22.90 -19.21
CA GLU A 68 -8.32 -22.88 -20.32
C GLU A 68 -9.64 -22.18 -19.96
N GLU A 69 -9.83 -21.84 -18.68
CA GLU A 69 -11.09 -21.28 -18.20
C GLU A 69 -11.25 -19.80 -18.58
N SER A 70 -12.51 -19.36 -18.58
CA SER A 70 -12.84 -17.95 -18.78
C SER A 70 -12.33 -17.11 -17.62
N PHE A 71 -11.76 -15.94 -17.91
CA PHE A 71 -11.36 -14.99 -16.87
C PHE A 71 -12.53 -14.60 -15.97
N ALA A 72 -13.75 -14.53 -16.51
CA ALA A 72 -14.95 -14.17 -15.75
C ALA A 72 -15.22 -15.10 -14.55
N LEU A 73 -14.83 -16.39 -14.64
CA LEU A 73 -15.03 -17.35 -13.56
C LEU A 73 -14.06 -17.16 -12.39
N HIS A 74 -12.86 -16.60 -12.67
CA HIS A 74 -11.75 -16.46 -11.73
C HIS A 74 -11.35 -15.00 -11.50
N GLN A 75 -12.22 -14.08 -11.90
CA GLN A 75 -11.96 -12.65 -11.88
C GLN A 75 -11.77 -12.14 -10.46
N GLU A 76 -12.60 -12.61 -9.53
CA GLU A 76 -12.52 -12.23 -8.13
C GLU A 76 -11.20 -12.72 -7.50
N GLU A 77 -10.83 -13.98 -7.72
CA GLU A 77 -9.56 -14.55 -7.23
C GLU A 77 -8.35 -13.77 -7.76
N PHE A 78 -8.36 -13.43 -9.05
CA PHE A 78 -7.32 -12.59 -9.66
C PHE A 78 -7.16 -11.25 -8.94
N PHE A 79 -8.26 -10.53 -8.68
CA PHE A 79 -8.21 -9.25 -7.99
C PHE A 79 -7.86 -9.38 -6.51
N ASN A 80 -8.33 -10.43 -5.85
CA ASN A 80 -8.01 -10.69 -4.45
C ASN A 80 -6.51 -10.89 -4.25
N ILE A 81 -5.81 -11.56 -5.17
CA ILE A 81 -4.35 -11.70 -5.14
C ILE A 81 -3.67 -10.32 -5.22
N ILE A 82 -4.10 -9.45 -6.14
CA ILE A 82 -3.54 -8.11 -6.32
C ILE A 82 -3.80 -7.23 -5.10
N ILE A 83 -5.03 -7.23 -4.58
CA ILE A 83 -5.44 -6.44 -3.42
C ILE A 83 -4.66 -6.89 -2.17
N THR A 84 -4.49 -8.19 -1.98
CA THR A 84 -3.70 -8.74 -0.86
C THR A 84 -2.25 -8.25 -0.92
N ALA A 85 -1.64 -8.25 -2.11
CA ALA A 85 -0.28 -7.75 -2.29
C ALA A 85 -0.18 -6.25 -2.01
N LEU A 86 -1.14 -5.45 -2.49
CA LEU A 86 -1.22 -4.02 -2.19
C LEU A 86 -1.33 -3.75 -0.68
N SER A 87 -2.27 -4.42 -0.01
CA SER A 87 -2.49 -4.29 1.43
C SER A 87 -1.21 -4.62 2.21
N THR A 88 -0.55 -5.72 1.84
CA THR A 88 0.73 -6.13 2.44
C THR A 88 1.78 -5.04 2.30
N VAL A 89 1.95 -4.47 1.10
CA VAL A 89 2.91 -3.37 0.85
C VAL A 89 2.56 -2.12 1.66
N GLN A 90 1.28 -1.78 1.79
CA GLN A 90 0.85 -0.64 2.57
C GLN A 90 1.15 -0.79 4.06
N ILE A 91 0.88 -1.97 4.64
CA ILE A 91 1.24 -2.29 6.03
C ILE A 91 2.75 -2.12 6.23
N LEU A 92 3.57 -2.66 5.32
CA LEU A 92 5.03 -2.51 5.38
C LEU A 92 5.49 -1.04 5.35
N ARG A 93 4.78 -0.18 4.62
CA ARG A 93 5.04 1.26 4.57
C ARG A 93 4.61 1.99 5.84
N PHE A 94 3.55 1.53 6.50
CA PHE A 94 3.15 2.00 7.83
C PHE A 94 4.19 1.64 8.89
N ASP A 95 4.63 0.38 8.92
CA ASP A 95 5.67 -0.10 9.86
C ASP A 95 6.99 0.66 9.69
N SER A 96 7.30 1.06 8.47
CA SER A 96 8.49 1.85 8.12
C SER A 96 8.25 3.37 8.15
N GLY A 97 7.10 3.81 8.66
CA GLY A 97 6.68 5.20 8.74
C GLY A 97 7.50 6.02 9.74
N THR A 98 7.10 7.27 9.94
CA THR A 98 7.75 8.17 10.89
C THR A 98 6.72 8.78 11.82
N ILE A 99 6.98 8.71 13.12
CA ILE A 99 6.14 9.37 14.12
C ILE A 99 6.49 10.85 14.14
N LYS A 100 5.48 11.70 13.93
CA LYS A 100 5.56 13.14 14.17
C LYS A 100 4.85 13.48 15.45
N THR A 101 5.40 14.42 16.19
CA THR A 101 4.79 14.99 17.38
C THR A 101 4.55 16.48 17.12
N GLU A 102 3.31 16.91 17.28
CA GLU A 102 2.88 18.28 17.08
C GLU A 102 2.27 18.80 18.38
N ASN A 103 2.63 20.02 18.76
CA ASN A 103 2.02 20.74 19.87
C ASN A 103 1.38 21.99 19.30
N TYR A 104 0.08 22.17 19.52
CA TYR A 104 -0.63 23.37 19.04
C TYR A 104 -1.73 23.77 20.01
N GLN A 105 -2.19 25.01 19.88
CA GLN A 105 -3.30 25.54 20.67
C GLN A 105 -4.56 25.62 19.80
N GLN A 106 -5.68 25.15 20.33
CA GLN A 106 -7.00 25.26 19.69
C GLN A 106 -8.00 25.81 20.71
N GLY A 107 -8.30 27.10 20.60
CA GLY A 107 -9.11 27.81 21.59
C GLY A 107 -8.44 27.86 22.97
N GLN A 108 -9.13 27.38 24.00
CA GLN A 108 -8.62 27.26 25.37
C GLN A 108 -7.93 25.91 25.64
N HIS A 109 -7.49 25.18 24.62
CA HIS A 109 -6.84 23.89 24.79
C HIS A 109 -5.44 23.88 24.17
N HIS A 110 -4.47 23.31 24.88
CA HIS A 110 -3.23 22.82 24.28
C HIS A 110 -3.42 21.36 23.89
N ILE A 111 -3.01 21.03 22.67
CA ILE A 111 -3.14 19.70 22.12
C ILE A 111 -1.73 19.18 21.83
N LEU A 112 -1.40 18.03 22.40
CA LEU A 112 -0.27 17.21 22.03
C LEU A 112 -0.79 16.09 21.11
N LYS A 113 -0.38 16.12 19.85
CA LYS A 113 -0.73 15.13 18.84
C LYS A 113 0.49 14.33 18.45
N ARG A 114 0.41 13.00 18.49
CA ARG A 114 1.39 12.10 17.86
C ARG A 114 0.74 11.38 16.71
N SER A 115 1.27 11.53 15.50
CA SER A 115 0.79 10.86 14.30
C SER A 115 1.87 10.02 13.65
N LEU A 116 1.51 8.80 13.21
CA LEU A 116 2.32 7.97 12.34
C LEU A 116 2.10 8.42 10.89
N HIS A 117 3.15 8.89 10.25
CA HIS A 117 3.16 9.20 8.82
C HIS A 117 3.76 8.02 8.05
N PRO A 118 2.96 7.25 7.30
CA PRO A 118 3.49 6.13 6.51
C PRO A 118 4.43 6.62 5.42
N LYS A 119 5.31 5.74 4.93
CA LYS A 119 6.04 6.00 3.69
C LYS A 119 5.05 6.08 2.53
N GLN A 120 5.16 7.14 1.72
CA GLN A 120 4.29 7.38 0.57
C GLN A 120 4.32 6.22 -0.43
N GLU A 121 3.27 6.11 -1.25
CA GLU A 121 3.21 5.22 -2.42
C GLU A 121 4.43 5.38 -3.32
N GLY A 122 4.73 4.38 -4.15
CA GLY A 122 5.89 4.45 -5.02
C GLY A 122 5.79 3.53 -6.22
N LEU A 123 6.94 2.94 -6.58
CA LEU A 123 7.07 2.18 -7.81
C LEU A 123 6.13 0.96 -7.86
N PHE A 124 5.87 0.31 -6.72
CA PHE A 124 5.05 -0.90 -6.68
C PHE A 124 3.60 -0.64 -7.14
N GLU A 125 2.96 0.38 -6.58
CA GLU A 125 1.60 0.79 -6.91
C GLU A 125 1.50 1.28 -8.36
N THR A 126 2.50 2.03 -8.82
CA THR A 126 2.62 2.46 -10.22
C THR A 126 2.67 1.27 -11.17
N MET A 127 3.49 0.27 -10.84
CA MET A 127 3.64 -0.96 -11.61
C MET A 127 2.37 -1.81 -11.58
N LEU A 128 1.66 -1.90 -10.44
CA LEU A 128 0.36 -2.58 -10.35
C LEU A 128 -0.67 -1.94 -11.31
N ILE A 129 -0.78 -0.60 -11.28
CA ILE A 129 -1.66 0.15 -12.17
C ILE A 129 -1.28 -0.07 -13.63
N ASN A 130 0.02 -0.10 -13.94
CA ASN A 130 0.50 -0.41 -15.29
C ASN A 130 0.07 -1.81 -15.76
N GLY A 131 0.21 -2.82 -14.89
CA GLY A 131 -0.27 -4.19 -15.14
C GLY A 131 -1.76 -4.24 -15.49
N LEU A 132 -2.61 -3.60 -14.67
CA LEU A 132 -4.06 -3.54 -14.89
C LEU A 132 -4.44 -2.74 -16.15
N THR A 133 -3.80 -1.60 -16.36
CA THR A 133 -4.04 -0.76 -17.54
C THR A 133 -3.68 -1.49 -18.83
N SER A 134 -2.63 -2.32 -18.80
CA SER A 134 -2.23 -3.15 -19.94
C SER A 134 -3.25 -4.25 -20.26
N VAL A 135 -3.81 -4.89 -19.23
CA VAL A 135 -4.94 -5.83 -19.41
C VAL A 135 -6.13 -5.11 -20.02
N LEU A 136 -6.49 -3.93 -19.48
CA LEU A 136 -7.62 -3.13 -19.96
C LEU A 136 -7.47 -2.79 -21.46
N LYS A 137 -6.29 -2.35 -21.89
CA LYS A 137 -5.99 -2.04 -23.30
C LYS A 137 -6.15 -3.25 -24.21
N LYS A 138 -5.73 -4.43 -23.77
CA LYS A 138 -5.77 -5.66 -24.58
C LYS A 138 -7.14 -6.34 -24.56
N TYR A 139 -7.90 -6.18 -23.48
CA TYR A 139 -9.20 -6.78 -23.27
C TYR A 139 -10.25 -5.73 -22.83
N PRO A 140 -10.65 -4.81 -23.74
CA PRO A 140 -11.56 -3.71 -23.39
C PRO A 140 -12.93 -4.16 -22.85
N ALA A 141 -13.38 -5.36 -23.20
CA ALA A 141 -14.62 -5.93 -22.67
C ALA A 141 -14.62 -6.10 -21.14
N LEU A 142 -13.44 -6.05 -20.49
CA LEU A 142 -13.27 -6.13 -19.04
C LEU A 142 -13.30 -4.75 -18.34
N SER A 143 -13.58 -3.66 -19.08
CA SER A 143 -13.43 -2.27 -18.62
C SER A 143 -14.09 -1.95 -17.28
N PRO A 144 -15.40 -2.23 -17.08
CA PRO A 144 -16.09 -1.75 -15.89
C PRO A 144 -15.44 -2.21 -14.58
N ALA A 145 -15.00 -3.48 -14.54
CA ALA A 145 -14.37 -4.04 -13.35
C ALA A 145 -12.91 -3.62 -13.17
N LEU A 146 -12.13 -3.51 -14.25
CA LEU A 146 -10.73 -3.06 -14.15
C LEU A 146 -10.63 -1.58 -13.79
N GLU A 147 -11.48 -0.73 -14.36
CA GLU A 147 -11.47 0.71 -14.08
C GLU A 147 -11.79 1.00 -12.62
N GLN A 148 -12.81 0.33 -12.07
CA GLN A 148 -13.16 0.43 -10.65
C GLN A 148 -11.98 0.00 -9.76
N LYS A 149 -11.33 -1.12 -10.06
CA LYS A 149 -10.18 -1.59 -9.27
C LYS A 149 -8.96 -0.68 -9.40
N ILE A 150 -8.69 -0.11 -10.58
CA ILE A 150 -7.63 0.90 -10.76
C ILE A 150 -7.92 2.14 -9.93
N LEU A 151 -9.18 2.61 -9.90
CA LEU A 151 -9.58 3.76 -9.08
C LEU A 151 -9.33 3.48 -7.60
N ILE A 152 -9.76 2.32 -7.11
CA ILE A 152 -9.52 1.88 -5.73
C ILE A 152 -8.01 1.91 -5.40
N ILE A 153 -7.15 1.40 -6.28
CA ILE A 153 -5.70 1.40 -6.04
C ILE A 153 -5.15 2.84 -5.98
N LYS A 154 -5.65 3.75 -6.82
CA LYS A 154 -5.23 5.16 -6.82
C LYS A 154 -5.68 5.91 -5.56
N GLU A 155 -6.84 5.56 -5.02
CA GLU A 155 -7.42 6.19 -3.83
C GLU A 155 -6.93 5.57 -2.52
N ALA A 156 -6.46 4.32 -2.54
CA ALA A 156 -5.93 3.59 -1.39
C ALA A 156 -4.53 4.11 -0.99
N ARG A 157 -4.39 5.41 -0.74
CA ARG A 157 -3.12 6.01 -0.33
C ARG A 157 -2.91 5.82 1.18
N PRO A 158 -1.68 5.50 1.62
CA PRO A 158 -1.35 5.51 3.04
C PRO A 158 -1.52 6.93 3.62
N GLU A 159 -2.52 7.12 4.47
CA GLU A 159 -2.78 8.40 5.15
C GLU A 159 -2.16 8.43 6.56
N PRO A 160 -1.79 9.61 7.08
CA PRO A 160 -1.32 9.72 8.45
C PRO A 160 -2.36 9.23 9.46
N PHE A 161 -1.92 8.47 10.45
CA PHE A 161 -2.77 7.94 11.53
C PHE A 161 -2.42 8.61 12.86
N THR A 162 -3.42 9.08 13.61
CA THR A 162 -3.19 9.67 14.95
C THR A 162 -3.05 8.55 15.99
N LEU A 163 -1.83 8.38 16.51
CA LEU A 163 -1.51 7.42 17.58
C LEU A 163 -1.96 7.93 18.96
N LEU A 164 -1.82 9.24 19.18
CA LEU A 164 -2.16 9.89 20.45
C LEU A 164 -2.67 11.29 20.19
N LEU A 165 -3.72 11.66 20.91
CA LEU A 165 -4.22 13.02 20.96
C LEU A 165 -4.54 13.35 22.42
N GLU A 166 -3.61 14.01 23.09
CA GLU A 166 -3.81 14.50 24.46
C GLU A 166 -4.27 15.95 24.40
N THR A 167 -5.32 16.27 25.14
CA THR A 167 -5.87 17.62 25.20
C THR A 167 -5.74 18.14 26.63
N MET A 168 -5.14 19.32 26.80
CA MET A 168 -5.04 19.98 28.09
C MET A 168 -5.82 21.29 28.05
N LYS A 169 -6.74 21.49 29.00
CA LYS A 169 -7.51 22.75 29.08
C LYS A 169 -6.70 23.82 29.81
N ILE A 170 -6.66 25.01 29.23
CA ILE A 170 -6.06 26.22 29.79
C ILE A 170 -7.12 26.91 30.66
N HIS A 171 -6.92 26.91 31.97
CA HIS A 171 -7.68 27.78 32.86
C HIS A 171 -6.91 29.07 33.16
N GLN A 172 -7.66 30.15 33.44
CA GLN A 172 -7.11 31.38 34.01
C GLN A 172 -6.22 30.99 35.21
N TYR A 173 -5.02 31.57 35.30
CA TYR A 173 -3.92 31.21 36.22
C TYR A 173 -2.88 30.17 35.75
N GLY A 174 -2.90 29.71 34.49
CA GLY A 174 -1.77 28.98 33.90
C GLY A 174 -1.58 27.54 34.40
N LYS A 175 -2.60 26.94 35.03
CA LYS A 175 -2.62 25.52 35.41
C LYS A 175 -3.20 24.68 34.27
N PHE A 176 -2.50 23.60 33.89
CA PHE A 176 -2.91 22.64 32.88
C PHE A 176 -3.42 21.36 33.56
N PHE A 177 -4.52 20.79 33.06
CA PHE A 177 -5.00 19.46 33.47
C PHE A 177 -5.18 18.60 32.22
N SER A 178 -4.72 17.35 32.23
CA SER A 178 -4.91 16.41 31.11
C SER A 178 -6.38 15.99 31.04
N VAL A 179 -6.96 16.10 29.85
CA VAL A 179 -8.24 15.49 29.49
C VAL A 179 -7.86 14.26 28.66
N ASP A 180 -8.25 13.10 29.17
CA ASP A 180 -7.82 11.76 28.77
C ASP A 180 -7.51 11.56 27.27
N GLY A 181 -6.43 10.83 27.00
CA GLY A 181 -6.15 10.20 25.73
C GLY A 181 -5.48 8.86 25.98
N GLU A 182 -6.18 7.75 25.75
CA GLU A 182 -5.52 6.44 25.79
C GLU A 182 -4.58 6.32 24.59
N PRO A 183 -3.30 5.93 24.80
CA PRO A 183 -2.36 5.73 23.72
C PRO A 183 -2.80 4.57 22.84
N LYS A 184 -3.03 4.85 21.55
CA LYS A 184 -3.26 3.82 20.54
C LYS A 184 -1.92 3.34 19.99
N THR A 185 -1.79 2.03 19.88
CA THR A 185 -0.62 1.34 19.33
C THR A 185 -0.76 1.15 17.81
N ILE A 186 0.30 0.68 17.14
CA ILE A 186 0.23 0.27 15.72
C ILE A 186 -0.84 -0.82 15.51
N ASN A 187 -1.10 -1.65 16.52
CA ASN A 187 -2.16 -2.67 16.45
C ASN A 187 -3.57 -2.07 16.50
N ASP A 188 -3.70 -0.80 16.90
CA ASP A 188 -4.94 -0.03 16.96
C ASP A 188 -5.09 0.93 15.76
N VAL A 189 -4.09 0.97 14.87
CA VAL A 189 -4.32 1.43 13.49
C VAL A 189 -5.42 0.51 13.00
N PRO A 190 -6.61 1.03 12.63
CA PRO A 190 -7.61 0.17 12.09
C PRO A 190 -6.94 -0.62 10.98
N GLN A 191 -7.37 -1.85 10.77
CA GLN A 191 -7.08 -2.50 9.50
C GLN A 191 -7.78 -1.73 8.36
N THR A 192 -7.88 -0.39 8.38
CA THR A 192 -8.70 0.47 7.55
C THR A 192 -8.39 0.30 6.08
N VAL A 193 -7.22 -0.19 5.70
CA VAL A 193 -6.97 -0.62 4.32
C VAL A 193 -7.75 -1.90 4.02
N HIS A 194 -7.66 -2.94 4.87
CA HIS A 194 -8.46 -4.16 4.77
C HIS A 194 -9.97 -3.91 5.01
N GLU A 195 -10.36 -3.04 5.94
CA GLU A 195 -11.76 -2.71 6.18
C GLU A 195 -12.28 -1.82 5.03
N LYS A 196 -11.61 -0.75 4.59
CA LYS A 196 -12.08 0.07 3.44
C LYS A 196 -12.04 -0.66 2.09
N LEU A 197 -11.10 -1.60 1.88
CA LEU A 197 -11.02 -2.38 0.63
C LEU A 197 -12.06 -3.52 0.56
N PHE A 198 -12.57 -3.98 1.71
CA PHE A 198 -13.52 -5.10 1.79
C PHE A 198 -14.91 -4.72 2.35
N SER A 199 -15.12 -3.50 2.86
CA SER A 199 -16.44 -2.99 3.29
C SER A 199 -17.29 -2.40 2.17
N ASN A 200 -16.79 -2.38 0.93
CA ASN A 200 -17.55 -1.97 -0.26
C ASN A 200 -18.05 -3.16 -1.11
N ASN A 201 -18.18 -4.36 -0.52
CA ASN A 201 -18.93 -5.46 -1.10
C ASN A 201 -20.30 -5.58 -0.40
N ILE A 202 -21.17 -4.59 -0.62
CA ILE A 202 -22.63 -4.73 -0.57
C ILE A 202 -23.21 -3.96 -1.74
#